data_AF-A0A2U2BK96-F1
#
_entry.id   AF-A0A2U2BK96-F1
#
_cell.length_a   1.000
_cell.length_b   1.000
_cell.length_c   1.000
_cell.angle_alpha   90.00
_cell.angle_beta   90.00
_cell.angle_gamma   90.00
#
_symmetry.space_group_name_H-M   'P 1'
#
loop_
_entity.id
_entity.type
_entity.pdbx_description
1 polymer ?
#
loop_
_entity_poly.entity_id
_entity_poly.type
_entity_poly.pdbx_seq_one_letter_code
_entity_poly.pdbx_strand_id
1 'polypeptide(L)'
;MALMGLPFLASSTELALDDQVVTRYVQSLGEILPVLQTVERSEPVWDGGLPDGFPPMLEVDQVERGSEIYRHLNNLAQKHGFAGLEQWDAVGRHIWLTRLYIQEREDLDSVYEQLDALEAALRDNARQYSTAELEQLMRTFQTSKNHILRLIATRNDVLPVQAHLAELDAALASLE
;
A
#
# COMPACT_ATOMS: atom_id res chain seq x y z
N MET A 1 -15.87 -37.79 -21.51
CA MET A 1 -16.38 -36.69 -20.68
C MET A 1 -15.55 -36.60 -19.42
N ALA A 2 -14.78 -35.53 -19.28
CA ALA A 2 -14.28 -34.90 -18.06
C ALA A 2 -13.19 -33.89 -18.49
N LEU A 3 -13.64 -32.77 -19.05
CA LEU A 3 -12.90 -31.51 -19.00
C LEU A 3 -13.14 -30.93 -17.60
N MET A 4 -12.11 -30.30 -17.03
CA MET A 4 -12.15 -29.14 -16.11
C MET A 4 -11.14 -29.30 -14.97
N GLY A 5 -10.19 -28.36 -14.92
CA GLY A 5 -9.21 -28.22 -13.85
C GLY A 5 -7.91 -27.60 -14.36
N LEU A 6 -8.01 -26.52 -15.15
CA LEU A 6 -6.83 -25.72 -15.49
C LEU A 6 -6.35 -25.02 -14.21
N PRO A 7 -5.04 -25.01 -13.92
CA PRO A 7 -4.49 -24.23 -12.83
C PRO A 7 -4.77 -22.75 -13.11
N PHE A 8 -5.20 -22.04 -12.07
CA PHE A 8 -5.35 -20.59 -12.05
C PHE A 8 -4.01 -19.99 -12.49
N LEU A 9 -3.89 -19.63 -13.77
CA LEU A 9 -2.77 -18.86 -14.26
C LEU A 9 -2.86 -17.51 -13.56
N ALA A 10 -1.89 -17.25 -12.69
CA ALA A 10 -1.60 -15.92 -12.17
C ALA A 10 -1.29 -15.01 -13.36
N SER A 11 -2.35 -14.48 -13.96
CA SER A 11 -2.25 -13.34 -14.85
C SER A 11 -1.96 -12.13 -13.97
N SER A 12 -1.06 -11.28 -14.44
CA SER A 12 -0.70 -9.99 -13.88
C SER A 12 -1.85 -8.99 -14.03
N THR A 13 -3.04 -9.39 -13.58
CA THR A 13 -4.18 -8.48 -13.42
C THR A 13 -3.90 -7.62 -12.21
N GLU A 14 -4.01 -6.30 -12.40
CA GLU A 14 -4.31 -5.34 -11.32
C GLU A 14 -5.10 -6.05 -10.21
N LEU A 15 -4.60 -5.94 -9.00
CA LEU A 15 -5.16 -6.59 -7.82
C LEU A 15 -6.44 -5.84 -7.43
N ALA A 16 -7.46 -5.90 -8.29
CA ALA A 16 -8.74 -5.27 -8.08
C ALA A 16 -9.32 -5.83 -6.78
N LEU A 17 -9.67 -4.93 -5.86
CA LEU A 17 -10.23 -5.32 -4.58
C LEU A 17 -11.72 -5.62 -4.78
N ASP A 18 -12.15 -6.77 -4.31
CA ASP A 18 -13.54 -7.02 -4.03
C ASP A 18 -13.80 -6.98 -2.52
N ASP A 19 -15.07 -6.82 -2.15
CA ASP A 19 -15.49 -6.72 -0.74
C ASP A 19 -15.07 -7.95 0.09
N GLN A 20 -15.01 -9.14 -0.53
CA GLN A 20 -14.63 -10.36 0.15
C GLN A 20 -13.12 -10.36 0.48
N VAL A 21 -12.27 -9.85 -0.41
CA VAL A 21 -10.83 -9.69 -0.18
C VAL A 21 -10.57 -8.71 0.95
N VAL A 22 -11.24 -7.55 0.94
CA VAL A 22 -11.10 -6.54 2.01
C VAL A 22 -11.57 -7.10 3.35
N THR A 23 -12.72 -7.79 3.38
CA THR A 23 -13.24 -8.45 4.58
C THR A 23 -12.23 -9.44 5.17
N ARG A 24 -11.63 -10.31 4.35
CA ARG A 24 -10.62 -11.28 4.82
C ARG A 24 -9.38 -10.58 5.36
N TYR A 25 -8.95 -9.50 4.70
CA TYR A 25 -7.81 -8.72 5.14
C TYR A 25 -8.08 -8.10 6.51
N VAL A 26 -9.20 -7.39 6.68
CA VAL A 26 -9.60 -6.78 7.95
C VAL A 26 -9.69 -7.82 9.07
N GLN A 27 -10.30 -8.98 8.80
CA GLN A 27 -10.37 -10.08 9.78
C GLN A 27 -8.99 -10.59 10.20
N SER A 28 -8.03 -10.60 9.27
CA SER A 28 -6.67 -11.07 9.55
C SER A 28 -5.86 -10.11 10.42
N LEU A 29 -6.19 -8.81 10.42
CA LEU A 29 -5.47 -7.80 11.19
C LEU A 29 -5.45 -8.12 12.68
N GLY A 30 -6.54 -8.66 13.23
CA GLY A 30 -6.64 -9.00 14.65
C GLY A 30 -5.66 -10.08 15.12
N GLU A 31 -5.18 -10.93 14.22
CA GLU A 31 -4.19 -11.97 14.54
C GLU A 31 -2.78 -11.59 14.09
N ILE A 32 -2.66 -10.86 12.97
CA ILE A 32 -1.37 -10.50 12.38
C ILE A 32 -0.76 -9.28 13.09
N LEU A 33 -1.51 -8.21 13.35
CA LEU A 33 -0.95 -6.99 13.96
C LEU A 33 -0.27 -7.23 15.32
N PRO A 34 -0.84 -8.01 16.26
CA PRO A 34 -0.17 -8.29 17.53
C PRO A 34 1.19 -8.98 17.35
N VAL A 35 1.28 -9.89 16.37
CA VAL A 35 2.55 -10.56 16.05
C VAL A 35 3.56 -9.56 15.52
N LEU A 36 3.15 -8.64 14.64
CA LEU A 36 4.03 -7.60 14.09
C LEU A 36 4.55 -6.65 15.17
N GLN A 37 3.71 -6.23 16.11
CA GLN A 37 4.11 -5.37 17.24
C GLN A 37 5.15 -6.03 18.16
N THR A 38 5.17 -7.37 18.25
CA THR A 38 6.22 -8.06 19.04
C THR A 38 7.59 -7.98 18.38
N VAL A 39 7.64 -7.93 17.05
CA VAL A 39 8.88 -7.86 16.26
C VAL A 39 9.46 -6.45 16.27
N GLU A 40 8.61 -5.44 16.09
CA GLU A 40 8.98 -4.02 16.14
C GLU A 40 9.70 -3.61 17.43
N ARG A 41 9.31 -4.20 18.56
CA ARG A 41 9.96 -3.96 19.86
C ARG A 41 11.33 -4.62 20.00
N SER A 42 11.70 -5.51 19.09
CA SER A 42 12.89 -6.35 19.16
C SER A 42 14.01 -5.88 18.21
N GLU A 43 13.64 -5.36 17.04
CA GLU A 43 14.58 -4.81 16.04
C GLU A 43 13.95 -3.58 15.37
N PRO A 44 14.73 -2.53 15.06
CA PRO A 44 14.22 -1.37 14.34
C PRO A 44 14.14 -1.73 12.85
N VAL A 45 13.11 -2.49 12.48
CA VAL A 45 12.79 -2.91 11.10
C VAL A 45 11.95 -1.83 10.38
N TRP A 46 11.93 -0.61 10.94
CA TRP A 46 11.07 0.50 10.52
C TRP A 46 11.93 1.71 10.18
N ASP A 47 12.47 1.76 8.96
CA ASP A 47 13.09 2.96 8.39
C ASP A 47 12.53 3.27 7.00
N GLY A 48 11.24 3.01 6.84
CA GLY A 48 10.46 3.53 5.72
C GLY A 48 9.61 4.68 6.25
N GLY A 49 10.17 5.90 6.29
CA GLY A 49 9.38 7.11 6.55
C GLY A 49 8.24 7.21 5.54
N LEU A 50 7.08 6.67 5.91
CA LEU A 50 5.85 6.90 5.19
C LEU A 50 5.41 8.34 5.48
N PRO A 51 4.88 9.08 4.50
CA PRO A 51 4.20 10.34 4.79
C PRO A 51 3.07 10.09 5.80
N ASP A 52 2.73 11.11 6.60
CA ASP A 52 1.67 11.06 7.61
C ASP A 52 0.40 10.35 7.06
N GLY A 53 -0.17 9.42 7.82
CA GLY A 53 -1.45 8.77 7.49
C GLY A 53 -1.41 7.32 7.00
N PHE A 54 -0.23 6.69 6.86
CA PHE A 54 -0.13 5.24 6.67
C PHE A 54 0.08 4.49 7.99
N PRO A 55 -0.50 3.29 8.16
CA PRO A 55 -0.04 2.38 9.21
C PRO A 55 1.41 1.99 8.96
N PRO A 56 2.12 1.53 10.01
CA PRO A 56 3.34 0.75 9.86
C PRO A 56 3.09 -0.37 8.83
N MET A 57 3.62 -0.21 7.62
CA MET A 57 3.50 -1.22 6.58
C MET A 57 4.59 -2.25 6.79
N LEU A 58 4.19 -3.52 6.86
CA LEU A 58 5.15 -4.61 6.98
C LEU A 58 6.04 -4.64 5.73
N GLU A 59 7.30 -4.30 5.88
CA GLU A 59 8.31 -4.60 4.86
C GLU A 59 8.60 -6.09 4.92
N VAL A 60 7.75 -6.91 4.27
CA VAL A 60 7.88 -8.37 4.24
C VAL A 60 9.27 -8.81 3.76
N ASP A 61 9.91 -8.01 2.91
CA ASP A 61 11.27 -8.19 2.44
C ASP A 61 12.34 -8.03 3.54
N GLN A 62 12.02 -7.31 4.62
CA GLN A 62 12.87 -7.23 5.81
C GLN A 62 12.66 -8.39 6.79
N VAL A 63 11.55 -9.14 6.67
CA VAL A 63 11.33 -10.35 7.48
C VAL A 63 12.09 -11.53 6.86
N GLU A 64 13.13 -12.02 7.54
CA GLU A 64 13.97 -13.11 7.02
C GLU A 64 13.12 -14.34 6.64
N ARG A 65 13.15 -14.71 5.35
CA ARG A 65 12.47 -15.89 4.83
C ARG A 65 13.00 -17.15 5.51
N GLY A 66 12.09 -17.92 6.11
CA GLY A 66 12.43 -19.14 6.82
C GLY A 66 12.65 -18.95 8.32
N SER A 67 12.63 -17.72 8.83
CA SER A 67 12.52 -17.44 10.26
C SER A 67 11.22 -18.01 10.85
N GLU A 68 11.19 -18.21 12.17
CA GLU A 68 9.98 -18.66 12.86
C GLU A 68 8.85 -17.64 12.73
N ILE A 69 9.19 -16.35 12.81
CA ILE A 69 8.24 -15.25 12.65
C ILE A 69 7.64 -15.20 11.23
N TYR A 70 8.46 -15.34 10.18
CA TYR A 70 7.96 -15.41 8.81
C TYR A 70 7.02 -16.60 8.63
N ARG A 71 7.41 -17.79 9.14
CA ARG A 71 6.56 -18.99 9.09
C ARG A 71 5.23 -18.79 9.81
N HIS A 72 5.26 -18.16 10.98
CA HIS A 72 4.05 -17.88 11.75
C HIS A 72 3.12 -16.91 11.00
N LEU A 73 3.64 -15.77 10.54
CA LEU A 73 2.90 -14.78 9.76
C LEU A 73 2.34 -15.36 8.45
N ASN A 74 3.14 -16.17 7.75
CA ASN A 74 2.70 -16.86 6.54
C ASN A 74 1.56 -17.84 6.82
N ASN A 75 1.60 -18.57 7.93
CA ASN A 75 0.51 -19.47 8.32
C ASN A 75 -0.77 -18.70 8.66
N LEU A 76 -0.65 -17.54 9.32
CA LEU A 76 -1.80 -16.66 9.60
C LEU A 76 -2.39 -16.11 8.28
N ALA A 77 -1.56 -15.60 7.37
CA ALA A 77 -2.02 -15.17 6.06
C ALA A 77 -2.78 -16.30 5.32
N GLN A 78 -2.22 -17.52 5.33
CA GLN A 78 -2.88 -18.68 4.71
C GLN A 78 -4.20 -19.07 5.40
N LYS A 79 -4.27 -18.96 6.74
CA LYS A 79 -5.50 -19.19 7.52
C LYS A 79 -6.64 -18.27 7.06
N HIS A 80 -6.35 -17.04 6.68
CA HIS A 80 -7.33 -16.06 6.19
C HIS A 80 -7.58 -16.13 4.67
N GLY A 81 -7.06 -17.15 3.99
CA GLY A 81 -7.36 -17.42 2.58
C GLY A 81 -6.46 -16.69 1.59
N PHE A 82 -5.32 -16.16 2.04
CA PHE A 82 -4.26 -15.66 1.16
C PHE A 82 -3.30 -16.81 0.78
N ALA A 83 -2.63 -16.72 -0.36
CA ALA A 83 -1.65 -17.71 -0.81
C ALA A 83 -0.40 -17.75 0.10
N GLY A 84 -0.11 -16.64 0.77
CA GLY A 84 1.01 -16.48 1.68
C GLY A 84 1.13 -15.04 2.17
N LEU A 85 2.18 -14.79 2.96
CA LEU A 85 2.45 -13.48 3.55
C LEU A 85 2.64 -12.39 2.47
N GLU A 86 3.29 -12.72 1.35
CA GLU A 86 3.51 -11.77 0.26
C GLU A 86 2.20 -11.30 -0.40
N GLN A 87 1.23 -12.20 -0.61
CA GLN A 87 -0.06 -11.80 -1.16
C GLN A 87 -0.84 -10.96 -0.14
N TRP A 88 -0.80 -11.35 1.13
CA TRP A 88 -1.43 -10.59 2.21
C TRP A 88 -0.88 -9.17 2.30
N ASP A 89 0.44 -9.00 2.24
CA ASP A 89 1.08 -7.68 2.25
C ASP A 89 0.71 -6.87 1.01
N ALA A 90 0.80 -7.45 -0.19
CA ALA A 90 0.42 -6.77 -1.43
C ALA A 90 -1.04 -6.26 -1.40
N VAL A 91 -1.98 -7.09 -0.92
CA VAL A 91 -3.39 -6.69 -0.71
C VAL A 91 -3.47 -5.55 0.31
N GLY A 92 -2.78 -5.68 1.44
CA GLY A 92 -2.74 -4.65 2.47
C GLY A 92 -2.24 -3.32 1.93
N ARG A 93 -1.14 -3.32 1.15
CA ARG A 93 -0.60 -2.10 0.53
C ARG A 93 -1.65 -1.40 -0.32
N HIS A 94 -2.39 -2.16 -1.12
CA HIS A 94 -3.44 -1.61 -1.97
C HIS A 94 -4.61 -1.06 -1.16
N ILE A 95 -5.06 -1.77 -0.11
CA ILE A 95 -6.12 -1.29 0.80
C ILE A 95 -5.72 0.01 1.50
N TRP A 96 -4.51 0.09 2.05
CA TRP A 96 -4.04 1.28 2.76
C TRP A 96 -3.82 2.48 1.83
N LEU A 97 -3.30 2.25 0.61
CA LEU A 97 -3.24 3.28 -0.44
C LEU A 97 -4.65 3.79 -0.80
N THR A 98 -5.62 2.88 -0.94
CA THR A 98 -7.02 3.24 -1.23
C THR A 98 -7.64 4.04 -0.08
N ARG A 99 -7.38 3.65 1.17
CA ARG A 99 -7.83 4.40 2.34
C ARG A 99 -7.28 5.82 2.34
N LEU A 100 -5.98 5.99 2.10
CA LEU A 100 -5.39 7.33 2.00
C LEU A 100 -5.99 8.14 0.85
N TYR A 101 -6.21 7.52 -0.32
CA TYR A 101 -6.93 8.17 -1.42
C TYR A 101 -8.31 8.65 -0.99
N ILE A 102 -9.06 7.88 -0.21
CA ILE A 102 -10.38 8.29 0.30
C ILE A 102 -10.28 9.51 1.22
N GLN A 103 -9.27 9.56 2.09
CA GLN A 103 -9.06 10.68 3.03
C GLN A 103 -8.71 11.99 2.32
N GLU A 104 -7.84 11.92 1.32
CA GLU A 104 -7.26 13.08 0.63
C GLU A 104 -7.94 13.36 -0.74
N ARG A 105 -9.09 12.71 -1.00
CA ARG A 105 -9.66 12.59 -2.35
C ARG A 105 -9.86 13.93 -3.06
N GLU A 106 -10.46 14.90 -2.37
CA GLU A 106 -10.80 16.20 -2.95
C GLU A 106 -9.54 16.96 -3.38
N ASP A 107 -8.48 16.92 -2.56
CA ASP A 107 -7.21 17.58 -2.85
C ASP A 107 -6.42 16.81 -3.93
N LEU A 108 -6.42 15.48 -3.89
CA LEU A 108 -5.66 14.63 -4.82
C LEU A 108 -6.17 14.71 -6.26
N ASP A 109 -7.49 14.70 -6.47
CA ASP A 109 -8.06 14.77 -7.82
C ASP A 109 -7.70 16.13 -8.48
N SER A 110 -7.76 17.22 -7.71
CA SER A 110 -7.36 18.56 -8.15
C SER A 110 -5.86 18.67 -8.45
N VAL A 111 -5.01 18.09 -7.60
CA VAL A 111 -3.56 18.08 -7.82
C VAL A 111 -3.20 17.21 -9.03
N TYR A 112 -3.83 16.05 -9.19
CA TYR A 112 -3.60 15.14 -10.30
C TYR A 112 -3.82 15.81 -11.66
N GLU A 113 -4.91 16.57 -11.81
CA GLU A 113 -5.19 17.35 -13.04
C GLU A 113 -4.12 18.40 -13.35
N GLN A 114 -3.39 18.88 -12.34
CA GLN A 114 -2.38 19.93 -12.46
C GLN A 114 -0.95 19.40 -12.60
N LEU A 115 -0.70 18.10 -12.38
CA LEU A 115 0.65 17.53 -12.34
C LEU A 115 1.46 17.79 -13.61
N ASP A 116 0.88 17.59 -14.79
CA ASP A 116 1.60 17.78 -16.04
C ASP A 116 1.89 19.26 -16.32
N ALA A 117 0.99 20.16 -15.92
CA ALA A 117 1.20 21.60 -16.01
C ALA A 117 2.31 22.08 -15.06
N LEU A 118 2.33 21.55 -13.83
CA LEU A 118 3.40 21.81 -12.85
C LEU A 118 4.76 21.30 -13.36
N GLU A 119 4.81 20.11 -13.97
CA GLU A 119 6.04 19.57 -14.56
C GLU A 119 6.55 20.45 -15.71
N ALA A 120 5.66 20.90 -16.59
CA ALA A 120 6.01 21.79 -17.68
C ALA A 120 6.54 23.14 -17.15
N ALA A 121 5.87 23.73 -16.16
CA ALA A 121 6.28 24.98 -15.55
C ALA A 121 7.65 24.88 -14.85
N LEU A 122 7.96 23.75 -14.20
CA LEU A 122 9.26 23.47 -13.59
C LEU A 122 10.38 23.42 -14.64
N ARG A 123 10.11 22.77 -15.78
CA ARG A 123 11.06 22.70 -16.90
C ARG A 123 11.25 24.05 -17.59
N ASP A 124 10.19 24.82 -17.78
CA ASP A 124 10.25 26.13 -18.41
C ASP A 124 11.02 27.16 -17.57
N ASN A 125 10.94 27.04 -16.24
CA ASN A 125 11.69 27.88 -15.31
C ASN A 125 13.11 27.37 -15.00
N ALA A 126 13.58 26.32 -15.68
CA ALA A 126 14.91 25.73 -15.47
C ALA A 126 16.07 26.74 -15.53
N ARG A 127 15.90 27.86 -16.26
CA ARG A 127 16.90 28.94 -16.37
C ARG A 127 17.13 29.72 -15.06
N GLN A 128 16.24 29.59 -14.08
CA GLN A 128 16.32 30.28 -12.79
C GLN A 128 17.06 29.48 -11.71
N TYR A 129 17.41 28.23 -11.98
CA TYR A 129 18.05 27.32 -11.02
C TYR A 129 19.44 26.93 -11.49
N SER A 130 20.34 26.63 -10.55
CA SER A 130 21.55 25.89 -10.89
C SER A 130 21.20 24.46 -11.34
N THR A 131 22.09 23.80 -12.09
CA THR A 131 21.86 22.42 -12.55
C THR A 131 21.57 21.45 -11.40
N ALA A 132 22.31 21.55 -10.29
CA ALA A 132 22.14 20.66 -9.14
C ALA A 132 20.81 20.90 -8.40
N GLU A 133 20.39 22.16 -8.25
CA GLU A 133 19.10 22.50 -7.64
C GLU A 133 17.94 22.03 -8.50
N LEU A 134 18.02 22.23 -9.83
CA LEU A 134 17.02 21.76 -10.77
C LEU A 134 16.89 20.24 -10.76
N GLU A 135 18.00 19.51 -10.73
CA GLU A 135 17.99 18.05 -10.62
C GLU A 135 17.33 17.59 -9.32
N GLN A 136 17.63 18.23 -8.19
CA GLN A 136 17.03 17.88 -6.91
C GLN A 136 15.51 18.17 -6.91
N LEU A 137 15.12 19.35 -7.42
CA LEU A 137 13.73 19.77 -7.55
C LEU A 137 12.93 18.80 -8.44
N MET A 138 13.50 18.41 -9.58
CA MET A 138 12.90 17.44 -10.49
C MET A 138 12.79 16.06 -9.85
N ARG A 139 13.81 15.60 -9.10
CA ARG A 139 13.73 14.33 -8.37
C ARG A 139 12.60 14.34 -7.35
N THR A 140 12.52 15.38 -6.51
CA THR A 140 11.45 15.53 -5.51
C THR A 140 10.07 15.59 -6.17
N PHE A 141 9.93 16.34 -7.27
CA PHE A 141 8.70 16.42 -8.03
C PHE A 141 8.29 15.04 -8.59
N GLN A 142 9.22 14.30 -9.21
CA GLN A 142 8.94 12.97 -9.75
C GLN A 142 8.55 11.97 -8.64
N THR A 143 9.20 12.01 -7.48
CA THR A 143 8.79 11.20 -6.32
C THR A 143 7.34 11.53 -5.91
N SER A 144 7.00 12.82 -5.81
CA SER A 144 5.66 13.28 -5.43
C SER A 144 4.61 12.91 -6.48
N LYS A 145 4.92 13.12 -7.76
CA LYS A 145 4.08 12.73 -8.91
C LYS A 145 3.78 11.23 -8.88
N ASN A 146 4.82 10.40 -8.73
CA ASN A 146 4.66 8.95 -8.65
C ASN A 146 3.80 8.52 -7.46
N HIS A 147 3.92 9.20 -6.31
CA HIS A 147 3.09 8.94 -5.15
C HIS A 147 1.61 9.22 -5.44
N ILE A 148 1.29 10.41 -5.97
CA ILE A 148 -0.09 10.79 -6.33
C ILE A 148 -0.67 9.84 -7.37
N LEU A 149 0.11 9.47 -8.40
CA LEU A 149 -0.31 8.50 -9.41
C LEU A 149 -0.65 7.13 -8.82
N ARG A 150 0.11 6.67 -7.81
CA ARG A 150 -0.18 5.42 -7.10
C ARG A 150 -1.50 5.48 -6.34
N LEU A 151 -1.81 6.61 -5.69
CA LEU A 151 -3.08 6.80 -5.00
C LEU A 151 -4.25 6.82 -5.99
N ILE A 152 -4.14 7.62 -7.05
CA ILE A 152 -5.17 7.73 -8.10
C ILE A 152 -5.43 6.39 -8.80
N ALA A 153 -4.41 5.53 -8.94
CA ALA A 153 -4.58 4.19 -9.51
C ALA A 153 -5.56 3.32 -8.70
N THR A 154 -5.73 3.57 -7.39
CA THR A 154 -6.65 2.82 -6.52
C THR A 154 -8.10 3.31 -6.56
N ARG A 155 -8.41 4.37 -7.31
CA ARG A 155 -9.73 5.03 -7.31
C ARG A 155 -10.91 4.09 -7.61
N ASN A 156 -10.66 3.00 -8.36
CA ASN A 156 -11.70 2.04 -8.72
C ASN A 156 -12.07 1.10 -7.56
N ASP A 157 -11.22 1.02 -6.54
CA ASP A 157 -11.36 0.14 -5.37
C ASP A 157 -11.91 0.88 -4.14
N VAL A 158 -12.36 2.12 -4.31
CA VAL A 158 -12.90 2.95 -3.21
C VAL A 158 -14.07 2.27 -2.51
N LEU A 159 -15.05 1.75 -3.24
CA LEU A 159 -16.27 1.19 -2.64
C LEU A 159 -16.00 0.02 -1.67
N PRO A 160 -15.23 -1.02 -2.05
CA PRO A 160 -14.94 -2.12 -1.14
C PRO A 160 -14.09 -1.68 0.06
N VAL A 161 -13.20 -0.69 -0.06
CA VAL A 161 -12.42 -0.19 1.09
C VAL A 161 -13.25 0.73 1.98
N GLN A 162 -14.10 1.56 1.39
CA GLN A 162 -14.97 2.50 2.09
C GLN A 162 -15.92 1.79 3.06
N ALA A 163 -16.39 0.59 2.69
CA ALA A 163 -17.27 -0.22 3.53
C ALA A 163 -16.61 -0.70 4.83
N HIS A 164 -15.27 -0.74 4.90
CA HIS A 164 -14.50 -1.24 6.05
C HIS A 164 -13.60 -0.17 6.70
N LEU A 165 -13.86 1.12 6.44
CA LEU A 165 -13.03 2.21 6.96
C LEU A 165 -12.95 2.22 8.48
N ALA A 166 -14.07 1.98 9.17
CA ALA A 166 -14.11 2.02 10.63
C ALA A 166 -13.22 0.93 11.24
N GLU A 167 -13.21 -0.26 10.65
CA GLU A 167 -12.36 -1.37 11.08
C GLU A 167 -10.88 -1.10 10.81
N LEU A 168 -10.56 -0.49 9.66
CA LEU A 168 -9.20 -0.07 9.32
C LEU A 168 -8.69 1.03 10.26
N ASP A 169 -9.54 2.00 10.59
CA ASP A 169 -9.23 3.07 11.54
C ASP A 169 -9.01 2.53 12.95
N ALA A 170 -9.85 1.57 13.38
CA ALA A 170 -9.67 0.89 14.66
C ALA A 170 -8.37 0.07 14.71
N ALA A 171 -8.00 -0.58 13.60
CA ALA A 171 -6.75 -1.30 13.48
C ALA A 171 -5.53 -0.37 13.61
N LEU A 172 -5.57 0.80 12.96
CA LEU A 172 -4.56 1.86 13.10
C LEU A 172 -4.42 2.33 14.54
N ALA A 173 -5.54 2.67 15.20
CA ALA A 173 -5.55 3.13 16.58
C ALA A 173 -5.02 2.09 17.58
N SER A 174 -5.00 0.80 17.22
CA SER A 174 -4.42 -0.26 18.06
C SER A 174 -2.89 -0.33 17.99
N LEU A 175 -2.27 0.40 17.06
CA LEU A 175 -0.83 0.47 16.85
C LEU A 175 -0.16 1.65 17.58
N GLU A 176 -0.95 2.66 17.97
CA GLU A 176 -0.52 3.82 18.78
C GLU A 176 -0.43 3.51 20.29
#